data_AF-A0A174NSI7-F1
#
_entry.id   AF-A0A174NSI7-F1
#
_cell.length_a   1.000
_cell.length_b   1.000
_cell.length_c   1.000
_cell.angle_alpha   90.00
_cell.angle_beta   90.00
_cell.angle_gamma   90.00
#
_symmetry.space_group_name_H-M   'P 1'
#
loop_
_entity.id
_entity.type
_entity.pdbx_description
1 polymer ?
#
loop_
_entity_poly.entity_id
_entity_poly.type
_entity_poly.pdbx_seq_one_letter_code
_entity_poly.pdbx_strand_id
1 'polypeptide(L)'
;MGYDLIPKKEGVASKSGMIFTWPVILQETGAGYLFGYGMNTFDPGRYIYDGSRPDGSPVSNDGFDVSKEDALIMARLFRGYLFVKRGLVEEWNKMPEKEKTQIQSLLGKRVTPPAEDFLAKIEALADFCEQSEGFNIH
;
A
#
# COMPACT_ATOMS: atom_id res chain seq x y z
N MET A 1 10.39 4.76 15.45
CA MET A 1 9.15 5.55 15.24
C MET A 1 8.37 4.79 14.19
N GLY A 2 7.40 3.99 14.61
CA GLY A 2 6.68 3.10 13.72
C GLY A 2 5.47 3.84 13.18
N TYR A 3 5.27 3.82 11.85
CA TYR A 3 4.06 4.34 11.20
C TYR A 3 2.84 3.59 11.74
N ASP A 4 2.28 4.10 12.82
CA ASP A 4 1.19 3.46 13.52
C ASP A 4 -0.11 4.06 12.99
N LEU A 5 -0.97 3.21 12.42
CA LEU A 5 -2.26 3.62 11.89
C LEU A 5 -3.30 3.48 13.01
N ILE A 6 -3.68 4.60 13.60
CA ILE A 6 -4.58 4.66 14.75
C ILE A 6 -6.00 4.96 14.25
N PRO A 7 -6.96 4.03 14.39
CA PRO A 7 -8.33 4.23 13.91
C PRO A 7 -9.06 5.29 14.74
N LYS A 8 -9.97 6.02 14.09
CA LYS A 8 -10.87 6.95 14.79
C LYS A 8 -11.99 6.22 15.54
N LYS A 9 -12.42 5.07 15.03
CA LYS A 9 -13.44 4.23 15.64
C LYS A 9 -12.89 3.47 16.86
N GLU A 10 -13.55 3.64 18.00
CA GLU A 10 -13.27 2.87 19.21
C GLU A 10 -13.47 1.36 19.00
N GLY A 11 -12.58 0.55 19.59
CA GLY A 11 -12.62 -0.91 19.50
C GLY A 11 -12.00 -1.52 18.23
N VAL A 12 -11.59 -0.70 17.26
CA VAL A 12 -10.75 -1.16 16.14
C VAL A 12 -9.28 -1.15 16.58
N ALA A 13 -8.55 -2.24 16.29
CA ALA A 13 -7.15 -2.34 16.65
C ALA A 13 -6.26 -1.51 15.71
N SER A 14 -5.33 -0.75 16.28
CA SER A 14 -4.29 -0.04 15.52
C SER A 14 -3.40 -1.00 14.74
N LYS A 15 -2.87 -0.52 13.61
CA LYS A 15 -1.84 -1.24 12.85
C LYS A 15 -0.48 -0.62 13.17
N SER A 16 0.31 -1.29 14.00
CA SER A 16 1.62 -0.80 14.41
C SER A 16 2.77 -1.37 13.59
N GLY A 17 3.90 -0.65 13.59
CA GLY A 17 5.15 -1.13 13.00
C GLY A 17 5.23 -1.03 11.49
N MET A 18 4.46 -0.10 10.88
CA MET A 18 4.36 -0.02 9.42
C MET A 18 5.50 0.76 8.75
N ILE A 19 6.61 1.05 9.45
CA ILE A 19 7.69 1.95 9.00
C ILE A 19 8.23 1.66 7.59
N PHE A 20 8.32 0.41 7.19
CA PHE A 20 8.74 0.05 5.82
C PHE A 20 7.60 -0.47 4.95
N THR A 21 6.48 -0.85 5.57
CA THR A 21 5.39 -1.52 4.87
C THR A 21 4.37 -0.52 4.33
N TRP A 22 4.08 0.54 5.09
CA TRP A 22 3.08 1.53 4.70
C TRP A 22 3.45 2.33 3.44
N PRO A 23 4.65 2.95 3.36
CA PRO A 23 5.03 3.67 2.14
C PRO A 23 5.05 2.77 0.90
N VAL A 24 5.49 1.51 1.04
CA VAL A 24 5.50 0.53 -0.05
C VAL A 24 4.08 0.21 -0.51
N ILE A 25 3.14 0.01 0.41
CA ILE A 25 1.74 -0.25 0.08
C ILE A 25 1.11 0.96 -0.63
N LEU A 26 1.35 2.18 -0.15
CA LEU A 26 0.85 3.39 -0.80
C LEU A 26 1.36 3.52 -2.24
N GLN A 27 2.62 3.16 -2.48
CA GLN A 27 3.23 3.19 -3.82
C GLN A 27 2.68 2.09 -4.72
N GLU A 28 2.66 0.84 -4.26
CA GLU A 28 2.26 -0.33 -5.06
C GLU A 28 0.77 -0.29 -5.44
N THR A 29 -0.08 0.20 -4.54
CA THR A 29 -1.54 0.24 -4.74
C THR A 29 -2.01 1.52 -5.42
N GLY A 30 -1.15 2.54 -5.50
CA GLY A 30 -1.53 3.88 -5.95
C GLY A 30 -2.32 4.70 -4.93
N ALA A 31 -2.57 4.17 -3.72
CA ALA A 31 -3.29 4.90 -2.67
C ALA A 31 -2.57 6.18 -2.24
N GLY A 32 -1.24 6.26 -2.42
CA GLY A 32 -0.49 7.49 -2.17
C GLY A 32 -0.98 8.70 -2.98
N TYR A 33 -1.55 8.48 -4.17
CA TYR A 33 -2.02 9.55 -5.04
C TYR A 33 -3.24 10.30 -4.47
N LEU A 34 -4.01 9.67 -3.58
CA LEU A 34 -5.09 10.36 -2.85
C LEU A 34 -4.55 11.53 -2.01
N PHE A 35 -3.28 11.46 -1.62
CA PHE A 35 -2.62 12.40 -0.73
C PHE A 35 -1.56 13.26 -1.44
N GLY A 36 -1.55 13.26 -2.78
CA GLY A 36 -0.52 13.97 -3.55
C GLY A 36 0.89 13.41 -3.32
N TYR A 37 1.00 12.13 -2.96
CA TYR A 37 2.26 11.44 -2.71
C TYR A 37 2.56 10.39 -3.79
N GLY A 38 3.81 10.34 -4.26
CA GLY A 38 4.24 9.32 -5.22
C GLY A 38 5.76 9.22 -5.35
N MET A 39 6.25 8.06 -5.80
CA MET A 39 7.68 7.85 -6.01
C MET A 39 8.20 8.64 -7.21
N ASN A 40 9.36 9.28 -7.07
CA ASN A 40 10.07 9.88 -8.21
C ASN A 40 10.77 8.77 -9.01
N THR A 41 10.26 8.47 -10.20
CA THR A 41 10.72 7.31 -10.97
C THR A 41 12.07 7.52 -11.65
N PHE A 42 12.51 8.76 -11.86
CA PHE A 42 13.81 9.08 -12.48
C PHE A 42 14.88 9.47 -11.45
N ASP A 43 14.51 9.69 -10.18
CA ASP A 43 15.45 9.92 -9.06
C ASP A 43 15.14 8.92 -7.92
N PRO A 44 15.74 7.72 -7.97
CA PRO A 44 15.47 6.65 -7.02
C PRO A 44 15.72 7.06 -5.57
N GLY A 45 14.78 6.76 -4.69
CA GLY A 45 14.85 7.13 -3.27
C GLY A 45 14.24 8.50 -2.94
N ARG A 46 13.81 9.26 -3.96
CA ARG A 46 12.99 10.46 -3.76
C ARG A 46 11.52 10.18 -4.01
N TYR A 47 10.69 11.00 -3.37
CA TYR A 47 9.26 11.04 -3.58
C TYR A 47 8.83 12.48 -3.88
N ILE A 48 7.74 12.60 -4.63
CA ILE A 48 6.99 13.84 -4.82
C ILE A 48 5.92 13.87 -3.74
N TYR A 49 5.83 14.99 -3.05
CA TYR A 49 4.84 15.23 -2.01
C TYR A 49 4.39 16.70 -2.03
N ASP A 50 3.10 16.93 -1.86
CA ASP A 50 2.56 18.27 -1.64
C ASP A 50 2.83 18.75 -0.21
N GLY A 51 4.01 19.34 -0.01
CA GLY A 51 4.43 19.90 1.28
C GLY A 51 3.64 21.14 1.73
N SER A 52 2.69 21.64 0.93
CA SER A 52 1.80 22.75 1.34
C SER A 52 0.66 22.29 2.25
N ARG A 53 0.45 20.98 2.37
CA ARG A 53 -0.60 20.40 3.18
C ARG A 53 -0.39 20.68 4.68
N PRO A 54 -1.43 21.13 5.39
CA PRO A 54 -1.32 21.48 6.82
C PRO A 54 -1.33 20.26 7.75
N ASP A 55 -1.71 19.08 7.23
CA ASP A 55 -1.94 17.86 7.99
C ASP A 55 -0.70 16.94 8.05
N GLY A 56 0.50 17.42 7.77
CA GLY A 56 1.73 16.62 7.87
C GLY A 56 2.04 15.88 6.57
N SER A 57 2.64 14.67 6.60
CA SER A 57 2.84 13.84 5.41
C SER A 57 2.27 12.42 5.59
N PRO A 58 1.74 11.79 4.52
CA PRO A 58 1.13 10.47 4.61
C PRO A 58 2.14 9.34 4.84
N VAL A 59 3.45 9.64 4.83
CA VAL A 59 4.55 8.70 5.08
C VAL A 59 5.45 9.17 6.23
N SER A 60 4.91 10.01 7.11
CA SER A 60 5.57 10.46 8.34
C SER A 60 4.68 10.20 9.54
N ASN A 61 5.29 10.22 10.72
CA ASN A 61 4.65 10.01 12.01
C ASN A 61 4.16 11.32 12.65
N ASP A 62 3.74 12.27 11.81
CA ASP A 62 3.44 13.65 12.19
C ASP A 62 1.94 13.92 12.42
N GLY A 63 1.13 12.86 12.54
CA GLY A 63 -0.29 12.97 12.85
C GLY A 63 -1.19 13.12 11.62
N PHE A 64 -0.72 12.68 10.45
CA PHE A 64 -1.49 12.77 9.20
C PHE A 64 -2.89 12.17 9.35
N ASP A 65 -3.90 12.98 9.04
CA ASP A 65 -5.31 12.65 9.25
C ASP A 65 -5.93 12.09 7.98
N VAL A 66 -6.34 10.84 8.03
CA VAL A 66 -7.11 10.20 6.96
C VAL A 66 -8.59 10.27 7.30
N SER A 67 -9.37 10.87 6.40
CA SER A 67 -10.82 10.96 6.51
C SER A 67 -11.48 9.58 6.38
N LYS A 68 -12.74 9.48 6.80
CA LYS A 68 -13.52 8.24 6.60
C LYS A 68 -13.69 7.93 5.11
N GLU A 69 -13.94 8.97 4.32
CA GLU A 69 -14.14 8.89 2.89
C GLU A 69 -12.87 8.39 2.20
N ASP A 70 -11.71 8.96 2.53
CA ASP A 70 -10.43 8.52 1.99
C ASP A 70 -10.11 7.09 2.41
N ALA A 71 -10.33 6.72 3.68
CA ALA A 71 -10.14 5.34 4.14
C ALA A 71 -11.00 4.36 3.32
N LEU A 72 -12.26 4.67 3.04
CA LEU A 72 -13.12 3.82 2.20
C LEU A 72 -12.64 3.74 0.74
N ILE A 73 -12.11 4.84 0.18
CA ILE A 73 -11.51 4.83 -1.16
C ILE A 73 -10.25 3.96 -1.16
N MET A 74 -9.40 4.07 -0.14
CA MET A 74 -8.22 3.24 0.02
C MET A 74 -8.58 1.76 0.10
N ALA A 75 -9.58 1.40 0.90
CA ALA A 75 -10.07 0.03 0.96
C ALA A 75 -10.47 -0.49 -0.42
N ARG A 76 -11.23 0.31 -1.19
CA ARG A 76 -11.61 -0.06 -2.56
C ARG A 76 -10.40 -0.27 -3.47
N LEU A 77 -9.39 0.60 -3.39
CA LEU A 77 -8.13 0.44 -4.13
C LEU A 77 -7.39 -0.84 -3.73
N PHE A 78 -7.29 -1.12 -2.43
CA PHE A 78 -6.63 -2.31 -1.90
C PHE A 78 -7.33 -3.60 -2.35
N ARG A 79 -8.67 -3.65 -2.27
CA ARG A 79 -9.45 -4.80 -2.78
C ARG A 79 -9.24 -5.02 -4.27
N GLY A 80 -9.24 -3.93 -5.06
CA GLY A 80 -8.96 -3.99 -6.50
C GLY A 80 -7.55 -4.51 -6.80
N TYR A 81 -6.55 -4.02 -6.07
CA TYR A 81 -5.17 -4.50 -6.16
C TYR A 81 -5.07 -5.99 -5.86
N LEU A 82 -5.68 -6.44 -4.75
CA LEU A 82 -5.70 -7.85 -4.33
C LEU A 82 -6.30 -8.76 -5.40
N PHE A 83 -7.46 -8.38 -5.96
CA PHE A 83 -8.12 -9.15 -7.01
C PHE A 83 -7.18 -9.37 -8.20
N VAL A 84 -6.58 -8.29 -8.71
CA VAL A 84 -5.67 -8.37 -9.86
C VAL A 84 -4.42 -9.16 -9.53
N LYS A 85 -3.75 -8.89 -8.40
CA LYS A 85 -2.49 -9.55 -8.05
C LYS A 85 -2.65 -11.02 -7.73
N ARG A 86 -3.74 -11.44 -7.08
CA ARG A 86 -4.05 -12.87 -6.87
C ARG A 86 -4.27 -13.59 -8.20
N GLY A 87 -5.00 -12.97 -9.13
CA GLY A 87 -5.14 -13.50 -10.50
C GLY A 87 -3.79 -13.67 -11.21
N LEU A 88 -2.88 -12.69 -11.08
CA LEU A 88 -1.52 -12.82 -11.63
C LEU A 88 -0.69 -13.93 -10.97
N VAL A 89 -0.82 -14.14 -9.65
CA VAL A 89 -0.17 -15.25 -8.94
C VAL A 89 -0.67 -16.60 -9.48
N GLU A 90 -1.97 -16.75 -9.68
CA GLU A 90 -2.54 -17.98 -10.24
C GLU A 90 -2.03 -18.27 -11.65
N GLU A 91 -2.05 -17.28 -12.54
CA GLU A 91 -1.55 -17.43 -13.91
C GLU A 91 -0.04 -17.70 -13.92
N TRP A 92 0.73 -17.03 -13.06
CA TRP A 92 2.14 -17.30 -12.89
C TRP A 92 2.38 -18.73 -12.43
N ASN A 93 1.63 -19.25 -11.46
CA ASN A 93 1.82 -20.60 -10.96
C ASN A 93 1.51 -21.70 -11.99
N LYS A 94 0.61 -21.44 -12.95
CA LYS A 94 0.32 -22.36 -14.07
C LYS A 94 1.45 -22.38 -15.12
N MET A 95 2.26 -21.33 -15.18
CA MET A 95 3.30 -21.17 -16.20
C MET A 95 4.48 -22.13 -15.96
N PRO A 96 5.07 -22.73 -17.01
CA PRO A 96 6.27 -23.54 -16.88
C PRO A 96 7.49 -22.74 -16.38
N GLU A 97 8.33 -23.36 -15.56
CA GLU A 97 9.52 -22.70 -14.98
C GLU A 97 10.49 -22.14 -16.02
N LYS A 98 10.60 -22.80 -17.18
CA LYS A 98 11.44 -22.32 -18.30
C LYS A 98 10.95 -20.96 -18.81
N GLU A 99 9.63 -20.79 -18.91
CA GLU A 99 9.01 -19.56 -19.39
C GLU A 99 9.14 -18.44 -18.35
N LYS A 100 8.87 -18.75 -17.07
CA LYS A 100 9.12 -17.82 -15.95
C LYS A 100 10.56 -17.29 -15.94
N THR A 101 11.54 -18.18 -16.11
CA THR A 101 12.97 -17.84 -16.15
C THR A 101 13.28 -16.92 -17.33
N GLN A 102 12.71 -17.19 -18.51
CA GLN A 102 12.88 -16.35 -19.70
C GLN A 102 12.31 -14.94 -19.47
N ILE A 103 11.08 -14.84 -18.96
CA ILE A 103 10.43 -13.56 -18.68
C ILE A 103 11.24 -12.76 -17.65
N GLN A 104 11.67 -13.39 -16.55
CA GLN A 104 12.50 -12.74 -15.53
C GLN A 104 13.85 -12.27 -16.07
N SER A 105 14.47 -13.03 -16.99
CA SER A 105 15.72 -12.63 -17.62
C SER A 105 15.56 -11.42 -18.54
N LEU A 106 14.42 -11.28 -19.22
CA LEU A 106 14.17 -10.20 -20.19
C LEU A 106 13.66 -8.93 -19.52
N LEU A 107 12.74 -9.07 -18.57
CA LEU A 107 12.00 -7.94 -17.98
C LEU A 107 12.42 -7.64 -16.53
N GLY A 108 13.35 -8.43 -15.99
CA GLY A 108 13.87 -8.28 -14.63
C GLY A 108 12.95 -8.88 -13.55
N LYS A 109 13.43 -8.88 -12.30
CA LYS A 109 12.74 -9.55 -11.18
C LYS A 109 11.40 -8.92 -10.80
N ARG A 110 11.14 -7.66 -11.18
CA ARG A 110 9.91 -6.92 -10.87
C ARG A 110 8.66 -7.47 -11.54
N VAL A 111 8.81 -8.35 -12.53
CA VAL A 111 7.69 -9.05 -13.16
C VAL A 111 7.11 -10.19 -12.32
N THR A 112 7.84 -10.62 -11.30
CA THR A 112 7.36 -11.67 -10.40
C THR A 112 6.18 -11.12 -9.60
N PRO A 113 5.04 -11.84 -9.55
CA PRO A 113 3.94 -11.43 -8.70
C PRO A 113 4.35 -11.29 -7.23
N PRO A 114 3.67 -10.42 -6.46
CA PRO A 114 3.94 -10.27 -5.03
C PRO A 114 3.68 -11.57 -4.26
N ALA A 115 4.41 -11.76 -3.16
CA ALA A 115 4.23 -12.90 -2.25
C ALA A 115 2.89 -12.82 -1.50
N GLU A 116 2.32 -13.97 -1.13
CA GLU A 116 1.03 -14.03 -0.42
C GLU A 116 1.07 -13.28 0.92
N ASP A 117 2.18 -13.33 1.66
CA ASP A 117 2.33 -12.56 2.92
C ASP A 117 2.15 -11.05 2.73
N PHE A 118 2.55 -10.51 1.57
CA PHE A 118 2.34 -9.10 1.26
C PHE A 118 0.88 -8.83 0.90
N LEU A 119 0.24 -9.72 0.14
CA LEU A 119 -1.19 -9.64 -0.19
C LEU A 119 -2.07 -9.73 1.06
N ALA A 120 -1.79 -10.67 1.96
CA ALA A 120 -2.50 -10.80 3.24
C ALA A 120 -2.41 -9.53 4.10
N LYS A 121 -1.27 -8.82 4.07
CA LYS A 121 -1.13 -7.52 4.76
C LYS A 121 -2.00 -6.43 4.14
N ILE A 122 -2.08 -6.37 2.81
CA ILE A 122 -2.94 -5.42 2.11
C ILE A 122 -4.42 -5.74 2.39
N GLU A 123 -4.79 -7.02 2.45
CA GLU A 123 -6.14 -7.45 2.81
C GLU A 123 -6.52 -7.02 4.23
N ALA A 124 -5.64 -7.27 5.21
CA ALA A 124 -5.85 -6.82 6.58
C ALA A 124 -5.90 -5.29 6.73
N LEU A 125 -5.30 -4.54 5.80
CA LEU A 125 -5.40 -3.08 5.73
C LEU A 125 -6.71 -2.63 5.06
N ALA A 126 -7.18 -3.34 4.04
CA ALA A 126 -8.47 -3.08 3.44
C ALA A 126 -9.59 -3.22 4.49
N ASP A 127 -9.57 -4.32 5.25
CA ASP A 127 -10.49 -4.55 6.37
C ASP A 127 -10.40 -3.42 7.41
N PHE A 128 -9.18 -3.01 7.76
CA PHE A 128 -8.95 -1.92 8.71
C PHE A 128 -9.56 -0.60 8.21
N CYS A 129 -9.28 -0.21 6.97
CA CYS A 129 -9.78 1.02 6.38
C CYS A 129 -11.32 1.04 6.28
N GLU A 130 -11.96 -0.12 6.03
CA GLU A 130 -13.43 -0.24 6.03
C GLU A 130 -14.03 -0.02 7.43
N GLN A 131 -13.30 -0.40 8.48
CA GLN A 131 -13.78 -0.39 9.85
C GLN A 131 -13.38 0.87 10.63
N SER A 132 -12.33 1.59 10.22
CA SER A 132 -11.66 2.57 11.08
C SER A 132 -12.40 3.90 11.26
N GLU A 133 -13.38 4.21 10.41
CA GLU A 133 -14.01 5.54 10.31
C GLU A 133 -13.01 6.69 10.06
N GLY A 134 -11.91 6.37 9.36
CA GLY A 134 -10.72 7.22 9.23
C GLY A 134 -9.63 6.84 10.24
N PHE A 135 -8.43 7.39 10.11
CA PHE A 135 -7.31 7.06 11.01
C PHE A 135 -6.23 8.14 11.00
N ASN A 136 -5.40 8.16 12.04
CA ASN A 136 -4.22 9.01 12.14
C ASN A 136 -2.93 8.20 11.97
N ILE A 137 -1.89 8.82 11.42
CA ILE A 137 -0.57 8.21 11.21
C ILE A 137 0.43 8.78 12.22
N HIS A 138 0.98 7.93 13.09
CA HIS A 138 1.92 8.26 14.17
C HIS A 138 3.20 7.43 14.16
#